data_AF-A0A0D0AUS5-F1
#
_entry.id   AF-A0A0D0AUS5-F1
#
_cell.length_a   1.000
_cell.length_b   1.000
_cell.length_c   1.000
_cell.angle_alpha   90.00
_cell.angle_beta   90.00
_cell.angle_gamma   90.00
#
_symmetry.space_group_name_H-M   'P 1'
#
loop_
_entity.id
_entity.type
_entity.pdbx_description
1 polymer ?
#
loop_
_entity_poly.entity_id
_entity_poly.type
_entity_poly.pdbx_seq_one_letter_code
_entity_poly.pdbx_strand_id
1 'polypeptide(L)'
;MQNSVINGSMFPNASHFTINNSTFTVGLSDETKLAEEKKLAEEKKLAEEKKLAEERKNIREWLNAPDCATNFQTAADKRTDGTGQWILDHSEYKKWKQNPGLLWIQGKAGSGKTILSTTIIVDLKKEAPDNVWYHYFDSRDNTGQKSTFRGFLLSLLDWTGANSTSVHPVLKKLFDECTGQGLTGAPPTVKELENALKEVFKTISGGYMVLDAMDECSEPFKVVQWLKNLLKQSEREIAERSFEISLDSGGYKVDDDIGKYLDQEIEKYSFKGELRSEVMGTLKRKAQGQ
;
A
#
# COMPACT_ATOMS: atom_id res chain seq x y z
N MET A 1 13.33 -60.68 34.43
CA MET A 1 13.46 -61.22 33.05
C MET A 1 12.78 -60.24 32.12
N GLN A 2 13.55 -59.60 31.25
CA GLN A 2 13.06 -58.59 30.30
C GLN A 2 12.79 -59.35 28.99
N ASN A 3 11.53 -59.73 28.74
CA ASN A 3 11.15 -60.43 27.51
C ASN A 3 10.90 -59.39 26.42
N SER A 4 11.83 -59.24 25.46
CA SER A 4 11.56 -58.59 24.18
C SER A 4 11.04 -59.65 23.20
N VAL A 5 9.80 -59.48 22.74
CA VAL A 5 9.18 -60.33 21.71
C VAL A 5 8.86 -59.44 20.52
N ILE A 6 9.65 -59.55 19.46
CA ILE A 6 9.43 -58.81 18.22
C ILE A 6 8.35 -59.56 17.43
N ASN A 7 7.12 -59.04 17.38
CA ASN A 7 6.09 -59.50 16.45
C ASN A 7 5.48 -58.29 15.72
N GLY A 8 5.94 -58.08 14.48
CA GLY A 8 5.72 -56.88 13.67
C GLY A 8 4.34 -56.76 13.01
N SER A 9 3.23 -57.09 13.68
CA SER A 9 1.88 -56.90 13.13
C SER A 9 0.93 -56.07 13.99
N MET A 10 1.17 -55.97 15.30
CA MET A 10 0.24 -55.31 16.22
C MET A 10 0.54 -53.81 16.41
N PHE A 11 1.81 -53.40 16.26
CA PHE A 11 2.26 -52.01 16.41
C PHE A 11 3.32 -51.67 15.35
N PRO A 12 2.92 -51.29 14.12
CA PRO A 12 3.84 -51.15 12.99
C PRO A 12 4.89 -50.02 13.15
N ASN A 13 4.68 -49.09 14.08
CA ASN A 13 5.54 -47.93 14.30
C ASN A 13 6.33 -47.96 15.63
N ALA A 14 6.34 -49.10 16.32
CA ALA A 14 7.01 -49.27 17.61
C ALA A 14 8.49 -49.66 17.47
N SER A 15 9.38 -49.01 18.22
CA SER A 15 10.80 -49.43 18.37
C SER A 15 11.01 -50.44 19.48
N HIS A 16 10.24 -50.34 20.57
CA HIS A 16 10.30 -51.25 21.72
C HIS A 16 9.02 -51.16 22.55
N PHE A 17 8.84 -52.10 23.49
CA PHE A 17 7.79 -52.03 24.49
C PHE A 17 8.30 -52.45 25.86
N THR A 18 7.64 -51.97 26.90
CA THR A 18 8.00 -52.20 28.30
C THR A 18 6.73 -52.47 29.12
N ILE A 19 6.80 -53.40 30.06
CA ILE A 19 5.70 -53.74 30.97
C ILE A 19 6.21 -53.60 32.40
N ASN A 20 5.62 -52.70 33.18
CA ASN A 20 5.95 -52.48 34.59
C ASN A 20 4.68 -52.42 35.44
N ASN A 21 4.55 -53.30 36.45
CA ASN A 21 3.50 -53.29 37.47
C ASN A 21 2.09 -52.85 36.98
N SER A 22 1.63 -53.47 35.87
CA SER A 22 0.32 -53.23 35.21
C SER A 22 0.27 -52.13 34.13
N THR A 23 1.38 -51.47 33.81
CA THR A 23 1.46 -50.47 32.73
C THR A 23 2.22 -51.03 31.53
N PHE A 24 1.62 -50.98 30.35
CA PHE A 24 2.23 -51.32 29.05
C PHE A 24 2.59 -50.02 28.32
N THR A 25 3.88 -49.81 28.03
CA THR A 25 4.37 -48.64 27.28
C THR A 25 4.99 -49.09 25.96
N VAL A 26 4.60 -48.42 24.87
CA VAL A 26 5.16 -48.62 23.53
C VAL A 26 6.04 -47.41 23.20
N GLY A 27 7.32 -47.65 22.95
CA GLY A 27 8.23 -46.63 22.43
C GLY A 27 8.11 -46.53 20.92
N LEU A 28 7.90 -45.33 20.39
CA LEU A 28 7.86 -45.07 18.95
C LEU A 28 9.26 -45.20 18.32
N SER A 29 9.32 -45.52 17.03
CA SER A 29 10.55 -45.41 16.24
C SER A 29 11.02 -43.95 16.13
N ASP A 30 12.32 -43.74 15.96
CA ASP A 30 12.87 -42.37 15.89
C ASP A 30 12.38 -41.62 14.64
N GLU A 31 12.09 -42.32 13.53
CA GLU A 31 11.42 -41.73 12.36
C GLU A 31 9.99 -41.28 12.67
N THR A 32 9.24 -42.08 13.46
CA THR A 32 7.87 -41.72 13.86
C THR A 32 7.85 -40.56 14.84
N LYS A 33 8.78 -40.53 15.81
CA LYS A 33 8.94 -39.38 16.72
C LYS A 33 9.26 -38.09 15.96
N LEU A 34 10.19 -38.15 15.00
CA LEU A 34 10.56 -37.00 14.18
C LEU A 34 9.39 -36.52 13.32
N ALA A 35 8.58 -37.44 12.79
CA ALA A 35 7.38 -37.09 12.03
C ALA A 35 6.30 -36.41 12.91
N GLU A 36 6.08 -36.90 14.13
CA GLU A 36 5.16 -36.28 15.09
C GLU A 36 5.64 -34.91 15.56
N GLU A 37 6.94 -34.74 15.83
CA GLU A 37 7.54 -33.44 16.17
C GLU A 37 7.39 -32.42 15.04
N LYS A 38 7.64 -32.83 13.78
CA LYS A 38 7.42 -31.97 12.61
C LYS A 38 5.96 -31.58 12.47
N LYS A 39 5.04 -32.54 12.60
CA LYS A 39 3.60 -32.27 12.54
C LYS A 39 3.16 -31.28 13.62
N LEU A 40 3.63 -31.46 14.86
CA LEU A 40 3.33 -30.55 15.96
C LEU A 40 3.90 -29.14 15.72
N ALA A 41 5.09 -29.03 15.14
CA ALA A 41 5.71 -27.75 14.78
C ALA A 41 4.91 -27.02 13.67
N GLU A 42 4.44 -27.74 12.66
CA GLU A 42 3.59 -27.20 11.60
C GLU A 42 2.23 -26.72 12.14
N GLU A 43 1.59 -27.51 13.01
CA GLU A 43 0.33 -27.12 13.65
C GLU A 43 0.48 -25.87 14.52
N LYS A 44 1.57 -25.77 15.29
CA LYS A 44 1.89 -24.56 16.09
C LYS A 44 2.11 -23.35 15.20
N LYS A 45 2.91 -23.48 14.13
CA LYS A 45 3.17 -22.40 13.19
C LYS A 45 1.88 -21.89 12.55
N LEU A 46 1.00 -22.80 12.12
CA LEU A 46 -0.29 -22.44 11.54
C LEU A 46 -1.20 -21.72 12.54
N ALA A 47 -1.20 -22.14 13.81
CA ALA A 47 -1.97 -21.48 14.87
C ALA A 47 -1.46 -20.06 15.15
N GLU A 48 -0.13 -19.86 15.17
CA GLU A 48 0.48 -18.54 15.34
C GLU A 48 0.17 -17.61 14.17
N GLU A 49 0.28 -18.09 12.93
CA GLU A 49 -0.06 -17.33 11.72
C GLU A 49 -1.52 -16.87 11.72
N LYS A 50 -2.46 -17.76 12.11
CA LYS A 50 -3.88 -17.41 12.26
C LYS A 50 -4.10 -16.34 13.33
N LYS A 51 -3.44 -16.47 14.48
CA LYS A 51 -3.56 -15.49 15.57
C LYS A 51 -3.04 -14.13 15.14
N LEU A 52 -1.90 -14.09 14.45
CA LEU A 52 -1.33 -12.85 13.90
C LEU A 52 -2.23 -12.23 12.82
N ALA A 53 -2.86 -13.05 11.98
CA ALA A 53 -3.81 -12.57 10.98
C ALA A 53 -5.05 -11.92 11.60
N GLU A 54 -5.60 -12.53 12.65
CA GLU A 54 -6.74 -11.98 13.38
C GLU A 54 -6.38 -10.67 14.11
N GLU A 55 -5.21 -10.62 14.76
CA GLU A 55 -4.71 -9.40 15.39
C GLU A 55 -4.56 -8.26 14.37
N ARG A 56 -3.96 -8.53 13.21
CA ARG A 56 -3.85 -7.56 12.10
C ARG A 56 -5.22 -7.06 11.67
N LYS A 57 -6.17 -7.98 11.47
CA LYS A 57 -7.53 -7.63 11.04
C LYS A 57 -8.20 -6.70 12.05
N ASN A 58 -8.16 -7.04 13.34
CA ASN A 58 -8.74 -6.23 14.41
C ASN A 58 -8.13 -4.82 14.45
N ILE A 59 -6.81 -4.70 14.27
CA ILE A 59 -6.13 -3.41 14.26
C ILE A 59 -6.51 -2.59 13.02
N ARG A 60 -6.61 -3.20 11.84
CA ARG A 60 -7.05 -2.51 10.61
C ARG A 60 -8.49 -2.03 10.72
N GLU A 61 -9.38 -2.86 11.25
CA GLU A 61 -10.78 -2.49 11.52
C GLU A 61 -10.89 -1.35 12.54
N TRP A 62 -10.06 -1.37 13.58
CA TRP A 62 -10.00 -0.28 14.57
C TRP A 62 -9.42 1.02 14.00
N LEU A 63 -8.34 0.95 13.21
CA LEU A 63 -7.78 2.12 12.53
C LEU A 63 -8.82 2.76 11.60
N ASN A 64 -9.60 1.92 10.92
CA ASN A 64 -10.63 2.32 9.97
C ASN A 64 -10.10 3.34 8.95
N ALA A 65 -8.94 3.02 8.36
CA ALA A 65 -8.25 3.91 7.44
C ALA A 65 -9.02 4.09 6.12
N PRO A 66 -8.88 5.25 5.44
CA PRO A 66 -9.53 5.46 4.16
C PRO A 66 -9.00 4.50 3.10
N ASP A 67 -9.91 3.86 2.37
CA ASP A 67 -9.56 2.95 1.30
C ASP A 67 -9.11 3.70 0.04
N CYS A 68 -7.80 3.88 -0.11
CA CYS A 68 -7.19 4.46 -1.31
C CYS A 68 -6.96 3.44 -2.43
N ALA A 69 -7.13 2.13 -2.17
CA ALA A 69 -6.92 1.09 -3.17
C ALA A 69 -8.00 1.14 -4.25
N THR A 70 -9.24 1.48 -3.90
CA THR A 70 -10.32 1.72 -4.86
C THR A 70 -10.04 2.88 -5.81
N ASN A 71 -9.45 3.98 -5.33
CA ASN A 71 -9.03 5.10 -6.19
C ASN A 71 -7.93 4.65 -7.17
N PHE A 72 -6.91 3.96 -6.66
CA PHE A 72 -5.84 3.40 -7.49
C PHE A 72 -6.39 2.48 -8.57
N GLN A 73 -7.23 1.51 -8.20
CA GLN A 73 -7.81 0.54 -9.13
C GLN A 73 -8.70 1.23 -10.18
N THR A 74 -9.55 2.16 -9.75
CA THR A 74 -10.40 2.93 -10.68
C THR A 74 -9.58 3.73 -11.68
N ALA A 75 -8.48 4.36 -11.23
CA ALA A 75 -7.58 5.09 -12.11
C ALA A 75 -6.81 4.15 -13.04
N ALA A 76 -6.38 2.98 -12.56
CA ALA A 76 -5.71 1.97 -13.36
C ALA A 76 -6.63 1.42 -14.46
N ASP A 77 -7.89 1.13 -14.13
CA ASP A 77 -8.90 0.59 -15.07
C ASP A 77 -9.33 1.64 -16.11
N LYS A 78 -9.34 2.92 -15.74
CA LYS A 78 -9.66 4.02 -16.67
C LYS A 78 -8.50 4.42 -17.57
N ARG A 79 -7.27 3.97 -17.27
CA ARG A 79 -6.08 4.35 -18.02
C ARG A 79 -6.13 3.71 -19.41
N THR A 80 -6.08 4.53 -20.45
CA THR A 80 -5.85 4.06 -21.82
C THR A 80 -4.46 3.44 -21.95
N ASP A 81 -4.38 2.28 -22.58
CA ASP A 81 -3.10 1.64 -22.84
C ASP A 81 -2.18 2.54 -23.67
N GLY A 82 -0.91 2.59 -23.27
CA GLY A 82 0.09 3.43 -23.91
C GLY A 82 0.03 4.93 -23.58
N THR A 83 -0.85 5.38 -22.67
CA THR A 83 -0.82 6.75 -22.12
C THR A 83 -0.18 6.82 -20.73
N GLY A 84 0.24 8.03 -20.35
CA GLY A 84 0.86 8.36 -19.08
C GLY A 84 2.34 7.96 -18.96
N GLN A 85 2.87 7.16 -19.89
CA GLN A 85 4.22 6.60 -19.80
C GLN A 85 5.32 7.66 -19.94
N TRP A 86 5.04 8.76 -20.63
CA TRP A 86 6.02 9.82 -20.86
C TRP A 86 6.56 10.42 -19.54
N ILE A 87 5.78 10.37 -18.46
CA ILE A 87 6.19 10.89 -17.15
C ILE A 87 7.40 10.15 -16.60
N LEU A 88 7.50 8.85 -16.87
CA LEU A 88 8.61 8.01 -16.44
C LEU A 88 9.91 8.38 -17.16
N ASP A 89 9.80 9.02 -18.33
CA ASP A 89 10.91 9.55 -19.10
C ASP A 89 11.22 11.02 -18.85
N HIS A 90 10.43 11.70 -18.00
CA HIS A 90 10.62 13.11 -17.70
C HIS A 90 11.91 13.33 -16.88
N SER A 91 12.70 14.36 -17.22
CA SER A 91 13.99 14.63 -16.57
C SER A 91 13.83 14.83 -15.07
N GLU A 92 12.85 15.64 -14.67
CA GLU A 92 12.60 15.96 -13.26
C GLU A 92 12.10 14.74 -12.47
N TYR A 93 11.32 13.85 -13.09
CA TYR A 93 10.93 12.59 -12.46
C TYR A 93 12.13 11.69 -12.22
N LYS A 94 12.98 11.49 -13.24
CA LYS A 94 14.20 10.66 -13.12
C LYS A 94 15.16 11.21 -12.07
N LYS A 95 15.36 12.53 -12.02
CA LYS A 95 16.17 13.19 -10.98
C LYS A 95 15.58 12.98 -9.59
N TRP A 96 14.29 13.24 -9.41
CA TRP A 96 13.61 13.05 -8.13
C TRP A 96 13.67 11.60 -7.66
N LYS A 97 13.42 10.63 -8.55
CA LYS A 97 13.43 9.21 -8.20
C LYS A 97 14.77 8.75 -7.62
N GLN A 98 15.88 9.37 -8.03
CA GLN A 98 17.24 9.08 -7.56
C GLN A 98 17.67 9.92 -6.35
N ASN A 99 16.97 11.00 -6.01
CA ASN A 99 17.39 11.96 -4.99
C ASN A 99 16.26 12.22 -3.99
N PRO A 100 16.46 11.98 -2.68
CA PRO A 100 15.44 12.25 -1.67
C PRO A 100 14.96 13.72 -1.69
N GLY A 101 13.69 13.94 -1.98
CA GLY A 101 13.10 15.28 -2.14
C GLY A 101 11.61 15.25 -2.47
N LEU A 102 11.08 16.40 -2.90
CA LEU A 102 9.67 16.56 -3.29
C LEU A 102 9.55 16.70 -4.81
N LEU A 103 8.60 15.99 -5.42
CA LEU A 103 8.20 16.21 -6.80
C LEU A 103 6.76 16.71 -6.82
N TRP A 104 6.56 17.88 -7.41
CA TRP A 104 5.27 18.50 -7.53
C TRP A 104 4.80 18.48 -8.98
N ILE A 105 3.67 17.83 -9.24
CA ILE A 105 3.08 17.70 -10.57
C ILE A 105 1.79 18.53 -10.59
N GLN A 106 1.79 19.60 -11.38
CA GLN A 106 0.67 20.52 -11.50
C GLN A 106 0.04 20.47 -12.89
N GLY A 107 -1.25 20.80 -12.95
CA GLY A 107 -1.94 21.04 -14.21
C GLY A 107 -3.41 21.30 -13.99
N LYS A 108 -4.10 21.78 -15.01
CA LYS A 108 -5.55 22.04 -14.99
C LYS A 108 -6.37 20.80 -14.65
N ALA A 109 -7.62 21.01 -14.23
CA ALA A 109 -8.58 19.93 -14.06
C ALA A 109 -8.71 19.13 -15.38
N GLY A 110 -8.73 17.80 -15.28
CA GLY A 110 -8.80 16.93 -16.46
C GLY A 110 -7.48 16.67 -17.19
N SER A 111 -6.34 17.24 -16.77
CA SER A 111 -5.04 17.02 -17.42
C SER A 111 -4.42 15.62 -17.21
N GLY A 112 -5.14 14.69 -16.59
CA GLY A 112 -4.67 13.31 -16.37
C GLY A 112 -3.75 13.10 -15.18
N LYS A 113 -3.62 14.06 -14.25
CA LYS A 113 -2.77 13.94 -13.02
C LYS A 113 -2.96 12.62 -12.28
N THR A 114 -4.20 12.21 -12.02
CA THR A 114 -4.52 10.93 -11.35
C THR A 114 -4.07 9.71 -12.15
N ILE A 115 -4.07 9.77 -13.48
CA ILE A 115 -3.53 8.69 -14.32
C ILE A 115 -1.99 8.66 -14.24
N LEU A 116 -1.35 9.83 -14.19
CA LEU A 116 0.10 9.95 -14.02
C LEU A 116 0.53 9.47 -12.64
N SER A 117 -0.18 9.82 -11.56
CA SER A 117 0.14 9.35 -10.21
C SER A 117 0.01 7.83 -10.10
N THR A 118 -1.03 7.23 -10.67
CA THR A 118 -1.14 5.76 -10.78
C THR A 118 0.02 5.15 -11.56
N THR A 119 0.43 5.76 -12.68
CA THR A 119 1.57 5.30 -13.49
C THR A 119 2.87 5.36 -12.69
N ILE A 120 3.10 6.44 -11.94
CA ILE A 120 4.24 6.61 -11.05
C ILE A 120 4.23 5.55 -9.94
N ILE A 121 3.09 5.30 -9.28
CA ILE A 121 2.98 4.29 -8.23
C ILE A 121 3.36 2.90 -8.77
N VAL A 122 2.86 2.53 -9.95
CA VAL A 122 3.20 1.25 -10.60
C VAL A 122 4.70 1.16 -10.89
N ASP A 123 5.33 2.23 -11.34
CA ASP A 123 6.77 2.23 -11.62
C ASP A 123 7.61 2.13 -10.36
N LEU A 124 7.27 2.90 -9.32
CA LEU A 124 7.99 2.90 -8.04
C LEU A 124 7.90 1.53 -7.34
N LYS A 125 6.75 0.84 -7.44
CA LYS A 125 6.58 -0.51 -6.90
C LYS A 125 7.49 -1.56 -7.54
N LYS A 126 8.06 -1.31 -8.72
CA LYS A 126 9.06 -2.22 -9.32
C LYS A 126 10.39 -2.19 -8.57
N GLU A 127 10.74 -1.04 -8.01
CA GLU A 127 12.01 -0.81 -7.31
C GLU A 127 11.87 -0.97 -5.79
N ALA A 128 10.73 -0.55 -5.25
CA ALA A 128 10.41 -0.58 -3.83
C ALA A 128 9.03 -1.25 -3.58
N PRO A 129 8.87 -2.57 -3.84
CA PRO A 129 7.57 -3.25 -3.75
C PRO A 129 6.84 -3.02 -2.42
N ASP A 130 7.62 -3.03 -1.34
CA ASP A 130 7.13 -2.93 0.04
C ASP A 130 7.37 -1.54 0.66
N ASN A 131 7.76 -0.52 -0.11
CA ASN A 131 8.12 0.83 0.35
C ASN A 131 7.52 1.96 -0.53
N VAL A 132 6.29 1.77 -1.03
CA VAL A 132 5.53 2.77 -1.81
C VAL A 132 4.16 3.03 -1.17
N TRP A 133 4.01 4.22 -0.60
CA TRP A 133 2.79 4.74 -0.02
C TRP A 133 2.03 5.61 -0.99
N TYR A 134 0.71 5.55 -0.94
CA TYR A 134 -0.12 6.51 -1.65
C TYR A 134 -1.38 6.85 -0.88
N HIS A 135 -1.80 8.10 -1.03
CA HIS A 135 -3.09 8.59 -0.54
C HIS A 135 -3.73 9.42 -1.64
N TYR A 136 -5.00 9.14 -1.93
CA TYR A 136 -5.81 9.94 -2.85
C TYR A 136 -6.70 10.84 -2.01
N PHE A 137 -6.45 12.15 -2.07
CA PHE A 137 -7.38 13.11 -1.52
C PHE A 137 -8.63 13.15 -2.42
N ASP A 138 -9.80 13.01 -1.81
CA ASP A 138 -11.08 13.01 -2.52
C ASP A 138 -12.13 13.67 -1.64
N SER A 139 -12.53 14.88 -2.03
CA SER A 139 -13.54 15.70 -1.36
C SER A 139 -14.96 15.14 -1.50
N ARG A 140 -15.18 14.22 -2.43
CA ARG A 140 -16.48 13.57 -2.68
C ARG A 140 -16.59 12.22 -1.98
N ASP A 141 -15.56 11.81 -1.26
CA ASP A 141 -15.58 10.58 -0.49
C ASP A 141 -16.65 10.63 0.60
N ASN A 142 -17.57 9.65 0.58
CA ASN A 142 -18.71 9.61 1.49
C ASN A 142 -18.32 9.41 2.96
N THR A 143 -17.09 8.95 3.24
CA THR A 143 -16.61 8.80 4.63
C THR A 143 -16.06 10.12 5.19
N GLY A 144 -15.77 11.09 4.31
CA GLY A 144 -15.12 12.36 4.65
C GLY A 144 -13.66 12.21 5.09
N GLN A 145 -13.12 10.99 5.14
CA GLN A 145 -11.77 10.77 5.66
C GLN A 145 -10.69 11.12 4.63
N LYS A 146 -10.93 10.85 3.34
CA LYS A 146 -9.93 11.06 2.27
C LYS A 146 -9.50 12.51 2.11
N SER A 147 -10.32 13.49 2.50
CA SER A 147 -10.02 14.91 2.39
C SER A 147 -9.36 15.51 3.64
N THR A 148 -9.09 14.74 4.70
CA THR A 148 -8.57 15.28 5.97
C THR A 148 -7.11 14.92 6.23
N PHE A 149 -6.42 15.74 7.03
CA PHE A 149 -5.08 15.40 7.50
C PHE A 149 -5.10 14.11 8.35
N ARG A 150 -6.15 13.92 9.16
CA ARG A 150 -6.31 12.70 9.96
C ARG A 150 -6.43 11.45 9.09
N GLY A 151 -7.24 11.47 8.04
CA GLY A 151 -7.38 10.34 7.12
C GLY A 151 -6.09 10.01 6.39
N PHE A 152 -5.32 11.03 6.00
CA PHE A 152 -3.96 10.86 5.48
C PHE A 152 -3.05 10.11 6.47
N LEU A 153 -3.01 10.51 7.75
CA LEU A 153 -2.20 9.80 8.76
C LEU A 153 -2.66 8.35 8.97
N LEU A 154 -3.98 8.10 8.99
CA LEU A 154 -4.53 6.75 9.08
C LEU A 154 -4.11 5.88 7.90
N SER A 155 -4.16 6.40 6.67
CA SER A 155 -3.73 5.65 5.47
C SER A 155 -2.26 5.21 5.57
N LEU A 156 -1.40 6.07 6.10
CA LEU A 156 0.01 5.76 6.31
C LEU A 156 0.21 4.71 7.41
N LEU A 157 -0.56 4.77 8.51
CA LEU A 157 -0.46 3.79 9.60
C LEU A 157 -1.00 2.42 9.22
N ASP A 158 -2.11 2.35 8.49
CA ASP A 158 -2.65 1.09 7.99
C ASP A 158 -1.59 0.35 7.15
N TRP A 159 -0.89 1.13 6.32
CA TRP A 159 0.15 0.58 5.47
C TRP A 159 1.42 0.22 6.24
N THR A 160 2.01 1.17 6.98
CA THR A 160 3.34 1.00 7.63
C THR A 160 3.28 0.22 8.94
N GLY A 161 2.20 0.39 9.69
CA GLY A 161 2.03 -0.21 11.00
C GLY A 161 1.34 -1.57 10.96
N ALA A 162 0.59 -1.90 9.91
CA ALA A 162 -0.13 -3.18 9.77
C ALA A 162 0.11 -3.84 8.41
N ASN A 163 1.38 -4.02 8.03
CA ASN A 163 1.76 -4.63 6.75
C ASN A 163 1.31 -6.10 6.62
N SER A 164 1.48 -6.69 5.43
CA SER A 164 0.97 -8.04 5.11
C SER A 164 1.51 -9.15 6.02
N THR A 165 2.70 -8.97 6.60
CA THR A 165 3.40 -10.00 7.38
C THR A 165 3.35 -9.77 8.88
N SER A 166 3.13 -8.54 9.35
CA SER A 166 3.31 -8.18 10.77
C SER A 166 2.61 -6.88 11.17
N VAL A 167 2.35 -6.74 12.48
CA VAL A 167 1.97 -5.46 13.08
C VAL A 167 3.20 -4.85 13.71
N HIS A 168 3.47 -3.57 13.42
CA HIS A 168 4.54 -2.83 14.07
C HIS A 168 4.25 -2.67 15.57
N PRO A 169 5.21 -2.92 16.47
CA PRO A 169 4.98 -2.88 17.92
C PRO A 169 4.38 -1.56 18.44
N VAL A 170 4.74 -0.44 17.81
CA VAL A 170 4.18 0.89 18.13
C VAL A 170 2.68 0.96 17.85
N LEU A 171 2.23 0.45 16.70
CA LEU A 171 0.81 0.46 16.35
C LEU A 171 0.03 -0.49 17.26
N LYS A 172 0.60 -1.68 17.53
CA LYS A 172 0.01 -2.63 18.48
C LYS A 172 -0.17 -2.00 19.86
N LYS A 173 0.86 -1.34 20.38
CA LYS A 173 0.78 -0.65 21.67
C LYS A 173 -0.32 0.41 21.67
N LEU A 174 -0.42 1.22 20.62
CA LEU A 174 -1.46 2.24 20.50
C LEU A 174 -2.86 1.61 20.46
N PHE A 175 -3.02 0.51 19.73
CA PHE A 175 -4.26 -0.27 19.71
C PHE A 175 -4.61 -0.78 21.11
N ASP A 176 -3.68 -1.47 21.79
CA ASP A 176 -3.87 -2.02 23.13
C ASP A 176 -4.25 -0.94 24.15
N GLU A 177 -3.64 0.25 24.07
CA GLU A 177 -3.93 1.40 24.94
C GLU A 177 -5.34 1.97 24.68
N CYS A 178 -5.77 2.04 23.42
CA CYS A 178 -7.11 2.53 23.05
C CYS A 178 -8.20 1.50 23.34
N THR A 179 -7.96 0.21 23.13
CA THR A 179 -8.99 -0.85 23.28
C THR A 179 -8.99 -1.50 24.67
N GLY A 180 -7.89 -1.44 25.40
CA GLY A 180 -7.76 -1.99 26.75
C GLY A 180 -8.62 -1.30 27.81
N GLN A 181 -9.25 -0.17 27.47
CA GLN A 181 -10.16 0.58 28.34
C GLN A 181 -11.63 0.07 28.28
N GLY A 182 -11.93 -1.00 27.53
CA GLY A 182 -13.27 -1.59 27.43
C GLY A 182 -14.15 -0.95 26.33
N LEU A 183 -15.48 -1.03 26.48
CA LEU A 183 -16.50 -0.59 25.50
C LEU A 183 -16.49 0.91 25.16
N THR A 184 -15.57 1.70 25.73
CA THR A 184 -15.47 3.16 25.61
C THR A 184 -14.13 3.63 25.07
N GLY A 185 -13.35 2.76 24.41
CA GLY A 185 -12.07 3.14 23.82
C GLY A 185 -12.20 4.32 22.87
N ALA A 186 -11.59 5.46 23.21
CA ALA A 186 -11.60 6.63 22.34
C ALA A 186 -10.69 6.37 21.12
N PRO A 187 -11.10 6.79 19.90
CA PRO A 187 -10.20 6.77 18.75
C PRO A 187 -8.93 7.58 19.04
N PRO A 188 -7.77 7.19 18.49
CA PRO A 188 -6.53 7.90 18.70
C PRO A 188 -6.65 9.34 18.16
N THR A 189 -6.10 10.27 18.92
CA THR A 189 -5.97 11.68 18.56
C THR A 189 -4.97 11.85 17.41
N VAL A 190 -5.06 12.98 16.69
CA VAL A 190 -4.12 13.30 15.60
C VAL A 190 -2.66 13.26 16.10
N LYS A 191 -2.40 13.79 17.30
CA LYS A 191 -1.05 13.83 17.87
C LYS A 191 -0.50 12.43 18.19
N GLU A 192 -1.36 11.52 18.65
CA GLU A 192 -0.97 10.12 18.85
C GLU A 192 -0.64 9.42 17.53
N LEU A 193 -1.43 9.67 16.47
CA LEU A 193 -1.14 9.16 15.13
C LEU A 193 0.19 9.69 14.58
N GLU A 194 0.46 11.00 14.71
CA GLU A 194 1.72 11.60 14.29
C GLU A 194 2.92 11.01 15.04
N ASN A 195 2.80 10.84 16.36
CA ASN A 195 3.85 10.22 17.18
C ASN A 195 4.07 8.76 16.80
N ALA A 196 3.00 8.00 16.58
CA ALA A 196 3.08 6.61 16.16
C ALA A 196 3.81 6.49 14.82
N LEU A 197 3.42 7.28 13.82
CA LEU A 197 4.09 7.31 12.52
C LEU A 197 5.57 7.69 12.65
N LYS A 198 5.89 8.70 13.46
CA LYS A 198 7.29 9.11 13.68
C LYS A 198 8.14 7.96 14.21
N GLU A 199 7.63 7.14 15.13
CA GLU A 199 8.36 5.97 15.63
C GLU A 199 8.40 4.82 14.62
N VAL A 200 7.32 4.60 13.85
CA VAL A 200 7.29 3.61 12.77
C VAL A 200 8.32 3.96 11.68
N PHE A 201 8.38 5.22 11.23
CA PHE A 201 9.34 5.63 10.19
C PHE A 201 10.81 5.53 10.61
N LYS A 202 11.13 5.44 11.91
CA LYS A 202 12.52 5.16 12.35
C LYS A 202 12.98 3.75 12.01
N THR A 203 12.06 2.82 11.77
CA THR A 203 12.38 1.42 11.44
C THR A 203 12.38 1.15 9.93
N ILE A 204 11.98 2.15 9.12
CA ILE A 204 11.90 2.07 7.66
C ILE A 204 13.14 2.73 7.05
N SER A 205 13.87 2.03 6.18
CA SER A 205 15.14 2.51 5.59
C SER A 205 14.98 3.50 4.44
N GLY A 206 13.75 3.78 4.01
CA GLY A 206 13.40 4.70 2.92
C GLY A 206 12.21 4.21 2.11
N GLY A 207 11.71 5.06 1.21
CA GLY A 207 10.62 4.71 0.31
C GLY A 207 10.02 5.94 -0.38
N TYR A 208 8.90 5.75 -1.05
CA TYR A 208 8.23 6.79 -1.83
C TYR A 208 6.81 7.03 -1.35
N MET A 209 6.39 8.28 -1.32
CA MET A 209 5.02 8.67 -0.99
C MET A 209 4.41 9.44 -2.16
N VAL A 210 3.25 9.00 -2.64
CA VAL A 210 2.50 9.63 -3.74
C VAL A 210 1.17 10.17 -3.21
N LEU A 211 0.99 11.48 -3.28
CA LEU A 211 -0.21 12.16 -2.79
C LEU A 211 -0.95 12.75 -3.99
N ASP A 212 -2.09 12.16 -4.35
CA ASP A 212 -2.91 12.61 -5.47
C ASP A 212 -3.94 13.64 -5.02
N ALA A 213 -4.22 14.61 -5.88
CA ALA A 213 -5.26 15.63 -5.69
C ALA A 213 -5.17 16.40 -4.35
N MET A 214 -3.95 16.78 -3.95
CA MET A 214 -3.69 17.55 -2.70
C MET A 214 -4.58 18.80 -2.55
N ASP A 215 -5.04 19.40 -3.66
CA ASP A 215 -5.99 20.51 -3.69
C ASP A 215 -7.39 20.16 -3.16
N GLU A 216 -7.74 18.87 -3.08
CA GLU A 216 -8.95 18.35 -2.44
C GLU A 216 -8.80 18.11 -0.93
N CYS A 217 -7.60 18.33 -0.37
CA CYS A 217 -7.39 18.28 1.08
C CYS A 217 -7.99 19.52 1.75
N SER A 218 -8.69 19.33 2.85
CA SER A 218 -9.23 20.39 3.71
C SER A 218 -8.17 21.03 4.62
N GLU A 219 -7.05 20.34 4.83
CA GLU A 219 -5.97 20.76 5.74
C GLU A 219 -4.56 20.63 5.08
N PRO A 220 -4.35 21.11 3.84
CA PRO A 220 -3.14 20.81 3.07
C PRO A 220 -1.87 21.35 3.73
N PHE A 221 -1.97 22.46 4.47
CA PHE A 221 -0.85 23.02 5.23
C PHE A 221 -0.36 22.06 6.33
N LYS A 222 -1.26 21.33 7.00
CA LYS A 222 -0.87 20.33 8.02
C LYS A 222 -0.12 19.16 7.39
N VAL A 223 -0.59 18.68 6.23
CA VAL A 223 0.09 17.63 5.46
C VAL A 223 1.50 18.06 5.09
N VAL A 224 1.65 19.25 4.49
CA VAL A 224 2.95 19.79 4.07
C VAL A 224 3.87 20.00 5.27
N GLN A 225 3.39 20.60 6.37
CA GLN A 225 4.20 20.76 7.57
C GLN A 225 4.66 19.43 8.17
N TRP A 226 3.78 18.44 8.20
CA TRP A 226 4.14 17.11 8.68
C TRP A 226 5.21 16.45 7.79
N LEU A 227 5.08 16.55 6.46
CA LEU A 227 6.09 16.05 5.51
C LEU A 227 7.45 16.74 5.70
N LYS A 228 7.46 18.07 5.89
CA LYS A 228 8.69 18.82 6.19
C LYS A 228 9.39 18.28 7.44
N ASN A 229 8.61 18.07 8.51
CA ASN A 229 9.12 17.53 9.78
C ASN A 229 9.63 16.09 9.64
N LEU A 230 8.97 15.27 8.82
CA LEU A 230 9.38 13.89 8.55
C LEU A 230 10.73 13.83 7.84
N LEU A 231 10.95 14.67 6.83
CA LEU A 231 12.19 14.71 6.07
C LEU A 231 13.38 15.24 6.89
N LYS A 232 13.14 15.85 8.07
CA LYS A 232 14.14 16.57 8.89
C LYS A 232 14.96 17.58 8.08
N GLN A 233 14.41 18.05 6.98
CA GLN A 233 15.07 19.00 6.09
C GLN A 233 14.64 20.41 6.46
N SER A 234 15.58 21.34 6.42
CA SER A 234 15.29 22.76 6.47
C SER A 234 14.47 23.20 5.25
N GLU A 235 13.76 24.32 5.35
CA GLU A 235 12.99 24.85 4.20
C GLU A 235 13.87 25.09 2.96
N ARG A 236 15.14 25.42 3.19
CA ARG A 236 16.14 25.60 2.15
C ARG A 236 16.49 24.29 1.44
N GLU A 237 16.71 23.21 2.18
CA GLU A 237 17.02 21.90 1.59
C GLU A 237 15.83 21.31 0.83
N ILE A 238 14.61 21.55 1.30
CA ILE A 238 13.39 21.13 0.59
C ILE A 238 13.25 21.93 -0.70
N ALA A 239 13.45 23.24 -0.67
CA ALA A 239 13.39 24.09 -1.87
C ALA A 239 14.47 23.69 -2.90
N GLU A 240 15.69 23.39 -2.45
CA GLU A 240 16.80 22.94 -3.31
C GLU A 240 16.56 21.52 -3.88
N ARG A 241 15.67 20.72 -3.27
CA ARG A 241 15.30 19.35 -3.68
C ARG A 241 13.83 19.22 -4.08
N SER A 242 13.23 20.34 -4.50
CA SER A 242 11.89 20.38 -5.05
C SER A 242 11.97 20.39 -6.57
N PHE A 243 11.35 19.40 -7.18
CA PHE A 243 11.23 19.24 -8.61
C PHE A 243 9.80 19.58 -9.03
N GLU A 244 9.63 20.20 -10.20
CA GLU A 244 8.31 20.62 -10.67
C GLU A 244 8.07 20.14 -12.10
N ILE A 245 6.87 19.62 -12.34
CA ILE A 245 6.38 19.26 -13.67
C ILE A 245 5.03 19.96 -13.86
N SER A 246 4.97 20.88 -14.81
CA SER A 246 3.72 21.53 -15.22
C SER A 246 3.18 20.86 -16.49
N LEU A 247 1.93 20.40 -16.42
CA LEU A 247 1.22 19.78 -17.54
C LEU A 247 0.59 20.82 -18.49
N ASP A 248 0.54 22.09 -18.07
CA ASP A 248 -0.15 23.15 -18.80
C ASP A 248 0.68 23.74 -19.94
N SER A 249 1.96 23.35 -20.05
CA SER A 249 2.95 23.98 -20.94
C SER A 249 2.96 23.46 -22.38
N GLY A 250 1.92 22.74 -22.84
CA GLY A 250 1.82 22.28 -24.24
C GLY A 250 3.01 21.42 -24.70
N GLY A 251 3.37 20.41 -23.91
CA GLY A 251 4.44 19.48 -24.27
C GLY A 251 3.97 18.46 -25.31
N TYR A 252 4.76 18.25 -26.37
CA TYR A 252 4.49 17.29 -27.46
C TYR A 252 4.03 15.90 -26.96
N LYS A 253 4.58 15.41 -25.83
CA LYS A 253 4.23 14.10 -25.27
C LYS A 253 2.84 14.04 -24.63
N VAL A 254 2.32 15.15 -24.11
CA VAL A 254 0.94 15.23 -23.57
C VAL A 254 -0.07 15.25 -24.72
N ASP A 255 0.26 15.94 -25.81
CA ASP A 255 -0.56 15.97 -27.03
C ASP A 255 -0.70 14.58 -27.68
N ASP A 256 0.36 13.77 -27.67
CA ASP A 256 0.32 12.37 -28.14
C ASP A 256 -0.65 11.50 -27.32
N ASP A 257 -0.64 11.67 -25.99
CA ASP A 257 -1.54 10.92 -25.09
C ASP A 257 -3.01 11.33 -25.27
N ILE A 258 -3.27 12.63 -25.46
CA ILE A 258 -4.62 13.12 -25.83
C ILE A 258 -5.06 12.45 -27.13
N GLY A 259 -4.17 12.35 -28.13
CA GLY A 259 -4.44 11.64 -29.38
C GLY A 259 -4.85 10.19 -29.18
N LYS A 260 -4.04 9.41 -28.46
CA LYS A 260 -4.31 8.00 -28.17
C LYS A 260 -5.62 7.79 -27.40
N TYR A 261 -5.87 8.61 -26.37
CA TYR A 261 -7.11 8.56 -25.61
C TYR A 261 -8.33 8.79 -26.50
N LEU A 262 -8.29 9.86 -27.32
CA LEU A 262 -9.39 10.19 -28.22
C LEU A 262 -9.60 9.11 -29.29
N ASP A 263 -8.53 8.50 -29.81
CA ASP A 263 -8.65 7.41 -30.78
C ASP A 263 -9.38 6.19 -30.18
N GLN A 264 -9.02 5.77 -28.95
CA GLN A 264 -9.69 4.68 -28.26
C GLN A 264 -11.15 5.04 -27.90
N GLU A 265 -11.39 6.28 -27.48
CA GLU A 265 -12.74 6.72 -27.10
C GLU A 265 -13.67 6.78 -28.33
N ILE A 266 -13.17 7.25 -29.47
CA ILE A 266 -13.93 7.33 -30.73
C ILE A 266 -14.26 5.96 -31.32
N GLU A 267 -13.41 4.95 -31.12
CA GLU A 267 -13.70 3.58 -31.56
C GLU A 267 -15.02 3.06 -30.98
N LYS A 268 -15.43 3.54 -29.81
CA LYS A 268 -16.72 3.18 -29.18
C LYS A 268 -17.94 3.69 -29.96
N TYR A 269 -17.79 4.73 -30.78
CA TYR A 269 -18.89 5.46 -31.42
C TYR A 269 -18.99 5.26 -32.94
N SER A 270 -18.18 4.37 -33.53
CA SER A 270 -18.27 3.98 -34.97
C SER A 270 -18.19 5.13 -35.99
N PHE A 271 -17.52 6.24 -35.67
CA PHE A 271 -17.28 7.32 -36.64
C PHE A 271 -16.32 6.86 -37.75
N LYS A 272 -16.62 7.18 -39.02
CA LYS A 272 -15.81 6.79 -40.20
C LYS A 272 -15.43 7.99 -41.08
N GLY A 273 -14.33 7.87 -41.81
CA GLY A 273 -13.93 8.81 -42.87
C GLY A 273 -13.69 10.24 -42.38
N GLU A 274 -14.16 11.23 -43.16
CA GLU A 274 -14.01 12.66 -42.87
C GLU A 274 -14.64 13.07 -41.55
N LEU A 275 -15.80 12.49 -41.19
CA LEU A 275 -16.48 12.79 -39.93
C LEU A 275 -15.63 12.41 -38.71
N ARG A 276 -14.90 11.28 -38.77
CA ARG A 276 -13.95 10.91 -37.72
C ARG A 276 -12.85 11.97 -37.59
N SER A 277 -12.31 12.43 -38.71
CA SER A 277 -11.21 13.42 -38.73
C SER A 277 -11.65 14.77 -38.18
N GLU A 278 -12.86 15.22 -38.53
CA GLU A 278 -13.44 16.48 -38.05
C GLU A 278 -13.74 16.44 -36.55
N VAL A 279 -14.35 15.33 -36.06
CA VAL A 279 -14.63 15.13 -34.64
C VAL A 279 -13.31 15.07 -33.85
N MET A 280 -12.32 14.29 -34.30
CA MET A 280 -10.99 14.23 -33.67
C MET A 280 -10.32 15.60 -33.61
N GLY A 281 -10.29 16.34 -34.72
CA GLY A 281 -9.68 17.67 -34.78
C GLY A 281 -10.37 18.67 -33.85
N THR A 282 -11.68 18.55 -33.68
CA THR A 282 -12.45 19.40 -32.75
C THR A 282 -12.19 19.01 -31.30
N LEU A 283 -12.17 17.72 -30.97
CA LEU A 283 -11.90 17.24 -29.61
C LEU A 283 -10.47 17.57 -29.16
N LYS A 284 -9.48 17.43 -30.05
CA LYS A 284 -8.08 17.82 -29.76
C LYS A 284 -7.95 19.31 -29.44
N ARG A 285 -8.57 20.19 -30.23
CA ARG A 285 -8.56 21.65 -29.97
C ARG A 285 -9.21 21.99 -28.63
N LYS A 286 -10.36 21.39 -28.33
CA LYS A 286 -11.05 21.59 -27.06
C LYS A 286 -10.25 21.07 -25.86
N ALA A 287 -9.55 19.94 -26.00
CA ALA A 287 -8.69 19.39 -24.95
C ALA A 287 -7.51 20.31 -24.61
N GLN A 288 -7.07 21.14 -25.55
CA GLN A 288 -6.02 22.15 -25.37
C GLN A 288 -6.55 23.49 -24.80
N GLY A 289 -7.87 23.59 -24.52
CA GLY A 289 -8.48 24.78 -23.93
C GLY A 289 -8.81 25.90 -24.93
N GLN A 290 -8.96 25.58 -26.23
CA GLN A 290 -9.45 26.49 -27.28
C GLN A 290 -10.94 26.28 -27.61
#